data_AF-A0A957Q8P6-F1
#
_entry.id   AF-A0A957Q8P6-F1
#
_cell.length_a   1.000
_cell.length_b   1.000
_cell.length_c   1.000
_cell.angle_alpha   90.00
_cell.angle_beta   90.00
_cell.angle_gamma   90.00
#
_symmetry.space_group_name_H-M   'P 1'
#
loop_
_entity.id
_entity.type
_entity.pdbx_description
1 polymer ?
#
loop_
_entity_poly.entity_id
_entity_poly.type
_entity_poly.pdbx_seq_one_letter_code
_entity_poly.pdbx_strand_id
1 'polypeptide(L)'
;MSIVTLELAQSMGLSESELMDRALAAFLQEQRRTVLQARLELLARYEVKTVEELSTKIEEALVPEHPAWEELIVAENLDARLEELDAYLHNGSEEKVTESYISDQPPTTLREFCHFVWQILRTEAQERK
;
A
#
# COMPACT_ATOMS: atom_id res chain seq x y z
N MET A 1 27.70 -14.56 6.38
CA MET A 1 26.42 -15.03 6.96
C MET A 1 26.69 -15.77 8.26
N SER A 2 25.71 -15.83 9.17
CA SER A 2 25.94 -16.34 10.54
C SER A 2 25.98 -17.86 10.60
N ILE A 3 26.76 -18.43 11.52
CA ILE A 3 26.82 -19.89 11.76
C ILE A 3 25.41 -20.49 12.01
N VAL A 4 24.53 -19.71 12.61
CA VAL A 4 23.15 -20.10 12.92
C VAL A 4 22.30 -20.42 11.68
N THR A 5 22.50 -19.72 10.55
CA THR A 5 21.69 -19.95 9.33
C THR A 5 22.04 -21.29 8.67
N LEU A 6 23.32 -21.67 8.71
CA LEU A 6 23.80 -22.96 8.21
C LEU A 6 23.31 -24.13 9.07
N GLU A 7 23.40 -24.01 10.40
CA GLU A 7 22.90 -25.03 11.32
C GLU A 7 21.38 -25.22 11.18
N LEU A 8 20.64 -24.11 11.01
CA LEU A 8 19.20 -24.15 10.79
C LEU A 8 18.86 -24.83 9.46
N ALA A 9 19.51 -24.44 8.36
CA ALA A 9 19.32 -25.04 7.04
C ALA A 9 19.56 -26.56 7.08
N GLN A 10 20.68 -26.98 7.69
CA GLN A 10 21.02 -28.39 7.88
C GLN A 10 19.99 -29.13 8.72
N SER A 11 19.53 -28.54 9.83
CA SER A 11 18.52 -29.15 10.70
C SER A 11 17.18 -29.37 10.00
N MET A 12 16.86 -28.54 8.99
CA MET A 12 15.65 -28.61 8.19
C MET A 12 15.81 -29.40 6.89
N GLY A 13 17.02 -29.92 6.61
CA GLY A 13 17.32 -30.64 5.37
C GLY A 13 17.27 -29.76 4.13
N LEU A 14 17.53 -28.46 4.26
CA LEU A 14 17.51 -27.47 3.19
C LEU A 14 18.92 -26.98 2.87
N SER A 15 19.13 -26.57 1.62
CA SER A 15 20.24 -25.70 1.28
C SER A 15 20.03 -24.29 1.88
N GLU A 16 21.12 -23.54 2.02
CA GLU A 16 21.07 -22.16 2.49
C GLU A 16 20.23 -21.27 1.57
N SER A 17 20.29 -21.51 0.25
CA SER A 17 19.46 -20.81 -0.73
C SER A 17 17.98 -21.10 -0.51
N GLU A 18 17.59 -22.37 -0.39
CA GLU A 18 16.18 -22.74 -0.16
C GLU A 18 15.66 -22.21 1.17
N LEU A 19 16.49 -22.19 2.22
CA LEU A 19 16.13 -21.57 3.49
C LEU A 19 15.88 -20.07 3.31
N MET A 20 16.75 -19.38 2.58
CA MET A 20 16.62 -17.95 2.31
C MET A 20 15.36 -17.64 1.49
N ASP A 21 15.09 -18.39 0.42
CA ASP A 21 13.92 -18.20 -0.43
C ASP A 21 12.61 -18.39 0.37
N ARG A 22 12.57 -19.44 1.20
CA ARG A 22 11.42 -19.70 2.08
C ARG A 22 11.26 -18.64 3.16
N ALA A 23 12.37 -18.20 3.76
CA ALA A 23 12.34 -17.15 4.77
C ALA A 23 11.85 -15.82 4.18
N LEU A 24 12.31 -15.46 2.98
CA LEU A 24 11.88 -14.26 2.27
C LEU A 24 10.39 -14.35 1.90
N ALA A 25 9.94 -15.47 1.35
CA ALA A 25 8.53 -15.69 1.03
C ALA A 25 7.63 -15.58 2.28
N ALA A 26 8.02 -16.24 3.38
CA ALA A 26 7.27 -16.18 4.64
C ALA A 26 7.25 -14.75 5.22
N PHE A 27 8.36 -14.03 5.13
CA PHE A 27 8.44 -12.63 5.55
C PHE A 27 7.50 -11.73 4.74
N LEU A 28 7.53 -11.82 3.40
CA LEU A 28 6.66 -11.05 2.52
C LEU A 28 5.17 -11.37 2.76
N GLN A 29 4.84 -12.65 2.96
CA GLN A 29 3.47 -13.06 3.31
C GLN A 29 3.00 -12.45 4.63
N GLU A 30 3.87 -12.40 5.64
CA GLU A 30 3.55 -11.79 6.93
C GLU A 30 3.37 -10.27 6.84
N GLN A 31 4.22 -9.61 6.04
CA GLN A 31 4.04 -8.17 5.74
C GLN A 31 2.71 -7.92 5.05
N ARG A 32 2.36 -8.72 4.04
CA ARG A 32 1.08 -8.64 3.33
C ARG A 32 -0.10 -8.84 4.27
N ARG A 33 -0.02 -9.84 5.16
CA ARG A 33 -1.05 -10.11 6.18
C ARG A 33 -1.28 -8.89 7.07
N THR A 34 -0.20 -8.26 7.53
CA THR A 34 -0.25 -7.07 8.40
C THR A 34 -0.92 -5.89 7.70
N VAL A 35 -0.52 -5.60 6.45
CA VAL A 35 -1.10 -4.51 5.64
C VAL A 35 -2.59 -4.77 5.37
N LEU A 36 -2.95 -6.00 5.01
CA LEU A 36 -4.34 -6.38 4.78
C LEU A 36 -5.18 -6.22 6.05
N GLN A 37 -4.66 -6.61 7.20
CA GLN A 37 -5.35 -6.43 8.48
C GLN A 37 -5.60 -4.94 8.76
N ALA A 38 -4.59 -4.09 8.61
CA ALA A 38 -4.75 -2.64 8.81
C ALA A 38 -5.80 -2.04 7.86
N ARG A 39 -5.82 -2.48 6.59
CA ARG A 39 -6.84 -2.07 5.61
C ARG A 39 -8.24 -2.48 6.04
N LEU A 40 -8.43 -3.74 6.43
CA LEU A 40 -9.73 -4.25 6.86
C LEU A 40 -10.23 -3.56 8.13
N GLU A 41 -9.34 -3.29 9.09
CA GLU A 41 -9.68 -2.55 10.30
C GLU A 41 -10.12 -1.12 9.99
N LEU A 42 -9.45 -0.43 9.06
CA LEU A 42 -9.83 0.90 8.62
C LEU A 42 -11.21 0.92 7.96
N LEU A 43 -11.44 0.04 6.98
CA LEU A 43 -12.72 -0.04 6.26
C LEU A 43 -13.87 -0.44 7.20
N ALA A 44 -13.59 -1.31 8.18
CA ALA A 44 -14.57 -1.70 9.19
C ALA A 44 -15.03 -0.51 10.06
N ARG A 45 -14.17 0.48 10.35
CA ARG A 45 -14.56 1.69 11.11
C ARG A 45 -15.67 2.49 10.43
N TYR A 46 -15.72 2.46 9.10
CA TYR A 46 -16.73 3.16 8.30
C TYR A 46 -17.85 2.25 7.81
N GLU A 47 -17.87 0.98 8.23
CA GLU A 47 -18.84 -0.03 7.78
C GLU A 47 -18.89 -0.11 6.25
N VAL A 48 -17.71 -0.16 5.61
CA VAL A 48 -17.54 -0.31 4.16
C VAL A 48 -16.67 -1.53 3.87
N LYS A 49 -16.76 -2.03 2.65
CA LYS A 49 -16.00 -3.19 2.16
C LYS A 49 -14.87 -2.79 1.23
N THR A 50 -14.97 -1.63 0.58
CA THR A 50 -13.97 -1.14 -0.37
C THR A 50 -13.61 0.31 -0.13
N VAL A 51 -12.46 0.73 -0.68
CA VAL A 51 -11.97 2.12 -0.59
C VAL A 51 -12.91 3.05 -1.37
N GLU A 52 -13.47 2.58 -2.48
CA GLU A 52 -14.45 3.31 -3.28
C GLU A 52 -15.73 3.58 -2.49
N GLU A 53 -16.24 2.59 -1.74
CA GLU A 53 -17.39 2.79 -0.86
C GLU A 53 -17.12 3.85 0.22
N LEU A 54 -15.89 3.92 0.75
CA LEU A 54 -15.49 4.97 1.68
C LEU A 54 -15.54 6.35 1.00
N SER A 55 -14.95 6.48 -0.19
CA SER A 55 -14.96 7.72 -0.97
C SER A 55 -16.39 8.20 -1.21
N THR A 56 -17.28 7.32 -1.67
CA THR A 56 -18.69 7.65 -1.92
C THR A 56 -19.39 8.13 -0.65
N LYS A 57 -19.19 7.47 0.50
CA LYS A 57 -19.79 7.91 1.77
C LYS A 57 -19.31 9.30 2.19
N ILE A 58 -18.06 9.66 1.92
CA ILE A 58 -17.52 10.98 2.23
C ILE A 58 -18.15 12.04 1.31
N GLU A 59 -18.20 11.77 0.00
CA GLU A 59 -18.79 12.67 -1.00
C GLU A 59 -20.28 12.93 -0.77
N GLU A 60 -21.03 11.91 -0.36
CA GLU A 60 -22.45 12.02 -0.01
C GLU A 60 -22.69 12.65 1.37
N ALA A 61 -21.63 13.07 2.07
CA ALA A 61 -21.66 13.60 3.43
C ALA A 61 -22.35 12.65 4.45
N LEU A 62 -22.31 11.34 4.19
CA LEU A 62 -22.83 10.31 5.10
C LEU A 62 -21.89 10.07 6.28
N VAL A 63 -20.62 10.44 6.15
CA VAL A 63 -19.62 10.46 7.22
C VAL A 63 -18.95 11.83 7.30
N PRO A 64 -18.42 12.24 8.46
CA PRO A 64 -17.69 13.50 8.58
C PRO A 64 -16.46 13.52 7.65
N GLU A 65 -16.36 14.57 6.82
CA GLU A 65 -15.23 14.73 5.87
C GLU A 65 -13.86 14.65 6.53
N HIS A 66 -13.76 15.17 7.77
CA HIS A 66 -12.59 15.02 8.61
C HIS A 66 -12.92 14.17 9.84
N PRO A 67 -12.14 13.11 10.13
CA PRO A 67 -10.86 12.73 9.51
C PRO A 67 -10.97 11.82 8.26
N ALA A 68 -12.17 11.59 7.72
CA ALA A 68 -12.39 10.52 6.74
C ALA A 68 -11.57 10.64 5.44
N TRP A 69 -11.32 11.85 4.93
CA TRP A 69 -10.42 12.04 3.77
C TRP A 69 -8.98 11.58 4.05
N GLU A 70 -8.47 11.78 5.27
CA GLU A 70 -7.13 11.32 5.64
C GLU A 70 -7.09 9.79 5.74
N GLU A 71 -8.15 9.20 6.31
CA GLU A 71 -8.27 7.74 6.38
C GLU A 71 -8.46 7.11 4.99
N LEU A 72 -9.14 7.77 4.07
CA LEU A 72 -9.22 7.34 2.67
C LEU A 72 -7.83 7.27 2.03
N ILE A 73 -7.02 8.32 2.19
CA ILE A 73 -5.64 8.34 1.70
C ILE A 73 -4.81 7.21 2.32
N VAL A 74 -4.99 6.94 3.62
CA VAL A 74 -4.31 5.82 4.28
C VAL A 74 -4.75 4.49 3.64
N ALA A 75 -6.05 4.31 3.37
CA ALA A 75 -6.57 3.10 2.73
C ALA A 75 -6.01 2.90 1.31
N GLU A 76 -5.93 3.95 0.49
CA GLU A 76 -5.33 3.92 -0.85
C GLU A 76 -3.86 3.50 -0.81
N ASN A 77 -3.08 4.04 0.13
CA ASN A 77 -1.67 3.67 0.29
C ASN A 77 -1.50 2.20 0.74
N LEU A 78 -2.42 1.70 1.57
CA LEU A 78 -2.42 0.29 1.97
C LEU A 78 -2.73 -0.62 0.76
N ASP A 79 -3.62 -0.21 -0.14
CA ASP A 79 -3.88 -0.93 -1.39
C ASP A 79 -2.65 -0.96 -2.30
N ALA A 80 -2.02 0.19 -2.56
CA ALA A 80 -0.77 0.24 -3.34
C ALA A 80 0.33 -0.65 -2.73
N ARG A 81 0.45 -0.68 -1.41
CA ARG A 81 1.43 -1.55 -0.73
C ARG A 81 1.09 -3.03 -0.86
N LEU A 82 -0.20 -3.40 -0.87
CA LEU A 82 -0.61 -4.79 -1.13
C LEU A 82 -0.24 -5.22 -2.55
N GLU A 83 -0.49 -4.36 -3.55
CA GLU A 83 -0.11 -4.62 -4.94
C GLU A 83 1.40 -4.83 -5.09
N GLU A 84 2.22 -3.99 -4.44
CA GLU A 84 3.68 -4.13 -4.44
C GLU A 84 4.14 -5.47 -3.83
N LEU A 85 3.57 -5.85 -2.68
CA LEU A 85 3.89 -7.11 -2.01
C LEU A 85 3.44 -8.33 -2.83
N ASP A 86 2.29 -8.25 -3.47
CA ASP A 86 1.78 -9.29 -4.36
C ASP A 86 2.66 -9.43 -5.61
N ALA A 87 3.17 -8.33 -6.15
CA ALA A 87 4.15 -8.36 -7.23
C ALA A 87 5.46 -9.05 -6.81
N TYR A 88 5.99 -8.78 -5.61
CA TYR A 88 7.18 -9.49 -5.12
C TYR A 88 6.96 -10.99 -4.90
N LEU A 89 5.79 -11.36 -4.37
CA LEU A 89 5.41 -12.76 -4.17
C LEU A 89 5.21 -13.51 -5.49
N HIS A 90 4.76 -12.83 -6.55
CA HIS A 90 4.57 -13.42 -7.89
C HIS A 90 5.86 -13.44 -8.72
N ASN A 91 6.67 -12.39 -8.66
CA ASN A 91 7.92 -12.28 -9.42
C ASN A 91 9.08 -13.06 -8.79
N GLY A 92 8.98 -13.47 -7.53
CA GLY A 92 9.95 -14.40 -6.91
C GLY A 92 10.05 -15.78 -7.59
N SER A 93 9.16 -16.11 -8.53
CA SER A 93 9.23 -17.31 -9.37
C SER A 93 9.83 -17.11 -10.77
N GLU A 94 10.05 -15.88 -11.23
CA GLU A 94 10.67 -15.60 -12.53
C GLU A 94 11.54 -14.34 -12.47
N GLU A 95 12.86 -14.53 -12.40
CA GLU A 95 13.80 -13.43 -12.58
C GLU A 95 13.73 -12.90 -14.02
N LYS A 96 13.07 -11.75 -14.20
CA LYS A 96 13.42 -10.77 -15.23
C LYS A 96 13.36 -9.37 -14.68
N VAL A 97 14.54 -8.87 -14.31
CA VAL A 97 14.83 -7.44 -14.20
C VAL A 97 14.42 -6.77 -15.52
N THR A 98 13.44 -5.89 -15.45
CA THR A 98 13.27 -4.84 -16.47
C THR A 98 13.47 -3.51 -15.79
N GLU A 99 14.69 -3.01 -15.95
CA GLU A 99 15.01 -1.62 -15.76
C GLU A 99 14.35 -0.83 -16.90
N SER A 100 13.34 -0.03 -16.56
CA SER A 100 12.92 1.09 -17.40
C SER A 100 12.32 2.21 -16.55
N TYR A 101 13.16 3.19 -16.25
CA TYR A 101 12.93 4.60 -16.59
C TYR A 101 11.48 5.10 -16.54
N ILE A 102 11.15 6.07 -15.67
CA ILE A 102 10.40 7.25 -16.12
C ILE A 102 10.93 8.53 -15.45
N SER A 103 11.50 9.38 -16.31
CA SER A 103 11.77 10.81 -16.17
C SER A 103 10.48 11.59 -16.47
N ASP A 104 10.21 12.69 -15.75
CA ASP A 104 9.13 13.66 -15.98
C ASP A 104 7.71 13.09 -16.17
N GLN A 105 7.02 12.77 -15.07
CA GLN A 105 5.57 12.51 -15.10
C GLN A 105 4.79 13.58 -14.32
N PRO A 106 3.58 13.96 -14.79
CA PRO A 106 2.63 14.78 -14.04
C PRO A 106 2.30 14.13 -12.67
N PRO A 107 1.71 14.88 -11.70
CA PRO A 107 1.52 14.43 -10.32
C PRO A 107 1.06 12.98 -10.25
N THR A 108 1.89 12.13 -9.65
CA THR A 108 1.79 10.68 -9.78
C THR A 108 0.82 10.06 -8.78
N THR A 109 0.14 10.88 -7.97
CA THR A 109 -0.91 10.44 -7.04
C THR A 109 -2.07 11.44 -6.98
N LEU A 110 -3.31 10.94 -6.84
CA LEU A 110 -4.55 11.73 -6.71
C LEU A 110 -4.54 12.69 -5.51
N ARG A 111 -3.68 12.42 -4.53
CA ARG A 111 -3.36 13.27 -3.39
C ARG A 111 -2.77 14.63 -3.78
N GLU A 112 -1.92 14.69 -4.79
CA GLU A 112 -1.33 15.94 -5.28
C GLU A 112 -2.34 16.75 -6.11
N PHE A 113 -3.25 16.06 -6.78
CA PHE A 113 -4.37 16.67 -7.52
C PHE A 113 -5.42 17.28 -6.57
N CYS A 114 -5.81 16.59 -5.49
CA CYS A 114 -6.73 17.12 -4.48
C CYS A 114 -6.15 18.34 -3.74
N HIS A 115 -4.84 18.37 -3.44
CA HIS A 115 -4.17 19.53 -2.85
C HIS A 115 -4.11 20.73 -3.80
N PHE A 116 -3.93 20.49 -5.10
CA PHE A 116 -3.95 21.53 -6.14
C PHE A 116 -5.36 22.14 -6.31
N VAL A 117 -6.41 21.31 -6.36
CA VAL A 117 -7.81 21.76 -6.48
C VAL A 117 -8.27 22.50 -5.22
N TRP A 118 -7.85 22.05 -4.02
CA TRP A 118 -8.14 22.76 -2.77
C TRP A 118 -7.43 24.12 -2.69
N GLN A 119 -6.20 24.26 -3.20
CA GLN A 119 -5.53 25.57 -3.32
C GLN A 119 -6.32 26.53 -4.21
N ILE A 120 -6.81 26.09 -5.36
CA ILE A 120 -7.60 26.90 -6.30
C ILE A 120 -8.89 27.40 -5.65
N LEU A 121 -9.68 26.50 -5.06
CA LEU A 121 -10.95 26.84 -4.39
C LEU A 121 -10.76 27.79 -3.19
N ARG A 122 -9.60 27.75 -2.52
CA ARG A 122 -9.27 28.65 -1.40
C ARG A 122 -8.87 30.06 -1.86
N THR A 123 -8.18 30.20 -2.98
CA THR A 123 -7.86 31.51 -3.58
C THR A 123 -9.11 32.22 -4.11
N GLU A 124 -10.02 31.51 -4.79
CA GLU A 124 -11.28 32.08 -5.27
C GLU A 124 -12.20 32.55 -4.13
N ALA A 125 -12.11 31.91 -2.96
CA ALA A 125 -12.83 32.33 -1.75
C ALA A 125 -12.24 33.60 -1.09
N GLN A 126 -10.97 33.95 -1.33
CA GLN A 126 -10.36 35.20 -0.84
C GLN A 126 -10.64 36.40 -1.75
N GLU A 127 -10.94 36.19 -3.03
CA GLU A 127 -11.24 37.25 -4.01
C GLU A 127 -12.72 37.69 -4.02
N ARG A 128 -13.60 36.99 -3.29
CA ARG A 128 -15.03 37.35 -3.11
C ARG A 128 -15.31 38.16 -1.82
N LYS A 129 -14.33 38.90 -1.30
CA LYS A 129 -14.51 39.93 -0.26
C LYS A 129 -14.34 41.31 -0.86
#